data_AF-G1S2W6-F1
#
_entry.id   AF-G1S2W6-F1
#
_cell.length_a   1.000
_cell.length_b   1.000
_cell.length_c   1.000
_cell.angle_alpha   90.00
_cell.angle_beta   90.00
_cell.angle_gamma   90.00
#
_symmetry.space_group_name_H-M   'P 1'
#
loop_
_entity.id
_entity.type
_entity.pdbx_description
1 polymer ?
#
loop_
_entity_poly.entity_id
_entity_poly.type
_entity_poly.pdbx_seq_one_letter_code
_entity_poly.pdbx_strand_id
1 'polypeptide(L)'
;MHAALAGPLLAALLATARARPQPPDGGQCRPPGSQRDLNSFLWTIRRDPPAYLFGTIHVPYTRVWDFIPDNSKAAFQASAHVYFELDLTDPYTISALASCQLLPHGENLQDVLPHELYWRLKRHLDYVKLMMPSWMTPAQRGKGLYADYLFNAIAGNWERKRPVWVMLMVNSLTERDVRFRGVPVLDLYLAQQAEKMKKTTGAVEQVEEQCHPLNNGLNFSQLPNFINTTLPPHEQVTAQEIDSYFRQELIYKRNERMGKRVMALLRENEDKICFFAFGAGHFLGNNTVIDILRQAGLEVDHTPAGQAIHSPGPQSPAPSPEGTSTSPAPVTPAAAVSEAPSVTPTALPEDEDPALSPHLLLPDSLSQLEEFGRQRKWHKKQSTHQRPRQFNDLWVRIEDSTTASPPLPLQP
;
A
#
# COMPACT_ATOMS: atom_id res chain seq x y z
N MET A 1 -50.00 6.75 46.82
CA MET A 1 -48.85 6.73 45.90
C MET A 1 -48.23 5.34 46.02
N HIS A 2 -48.63 4.33 45.24
CA HIS A 2 -48.46 4.10 43.78
C HIS A 2 -47.03 3.68 43.38
N ALA A 3 -46.93 2.48 42.76
CA ALA A 3 -45.79 1.83 42.08
C ALA A 3 -44.48 1.65 42.91
N ALA A 4 -43.90 0.46 43.13
CA ALA A 4 -44.15 -0.93 42.71
C ALA A 4 -44.01 -1.27 41.20
N LEU A 5 -43.28 -2.37 40.95
CA LEU A 5 -43.01 -3.07 39.67
C LEU A 5 -41.91 -2.41 38.79
N ALA A 6 -40.92 -3.14 38.25
CA ALA A 6 -40.68 -4.59 38.26
C ALA A 6 -39.18 -4.97 38.33
N GLY A 7 -38.90 -6.10 39.00
CA GLY A 7 -37.59 -6.74 39.06
C GLY A 7 -37.63 -7.93 40.01
N PRO A 8 -38.12 -9.09 39.53
CA PRO A 8 -37.23 -10.26 39.54
C PRO A 8 -37.52 -11.25 38.40
N LEU A 9 -36.57 -11.42 37.46
CA LEU A 9 -36.65 -12.52 36.49
C LEU A 9 -35.29 -12.86 35.84
N LEU A 10 -34.34 -13.41 36.63
CA LEU A 10 -33.36 -14.40 36.12
C LEU A 10 -32.58 -15.17 37.21
N ALA A 11 -33.20 -15.51 38.34
CA ALA A 11 -32.62 -16.41 39.34
C ALA A 11 -32.91 -17.90 39.03
N ALA A 12 -32.74 -18.31 37.76
CA ALA A 12 -32.94 -19.70 37.32
C ALA A 12 -32.27 -19.97 35.96
N LEU A 13 -30.94 -20.11 35.93
CA LEU A 13 -30.17 -20.86 34.89
C LEU A 13 -28.66 -20.97 35.22
N LEU A 14 -28.34 -21.34 36.47
CA LEU A 14 -27.03 -21.89 36.82
C LEU A 14 -27.09 -23.42 36.66
N ALA A 15 -26.46 -23.97 35.61
CA ALA A 15 -25.90 -25.34 35.51
C ALA A 15 -25.77 -25.92 34.08
N THR A 16 -25.35 -25.15 33.07
CA THR A 16 -24.69 -25.73 31.87
C THR A 16 -23.52 -24.87 31.40
N ALA A 17 -22.51 -24.72 32.26
CA ALA A 17 -21.19 -24.27 31.80
C ALA A 17 -20.58 -25.38 30.92
N ARG A 18 -20.93 -25.39 29.63
CA ARG A 18 -20.20 -26.17 28.62
C ARG A 18 -18.73 -25.79 28.73
N ALA A 19 -17.86 -26.76 28.98
CA ALA A 19 -16.43 -26.55 28.97
C ALA A 19 -16.05 -25.83 27.67
N ARG A 20 -15.38 -24.69 27.78
CA ARG A 20 -14.83 -24.02 26.59
C ARG A 20 -13.93 -25.03 25.88
N PRO A 21 -14.04 -25.20 24.55
CA PRO A 21 -13.05 -25.94 23.79
C PRO A 21 -11.67 -25.39 24.13
N GLN A 22 -10.73 -26.27 24.51
CA GLN A 22 -9.35 -25.84 24.64
C GLN A 22 -8.89 -25.27 23.29
N PRO A 23 -8.05 -24.22 23.28
CA PRO A 23 -7.50 -23.71 22.04
C PRO A 23 -6.74 -24.86 21.34
N PRO A 24 -6.93 -25.05 20.02
CA PRO A 24 -6.27 -26.13 19.31
C PRO A 24 -4.75 -25.98 19.41
N ASP A 25 -4.11 -27.09 19.74
CA ASP A 25 -2.70 -27.23 20.08
C ASP A 25 -1.76 -26.58 19.04
N GLY A 26 -0.81 -25.78 19.52
CA GLY A 26 0.42 -25.37 18.82
C GLY A 26 0.30 -24.93 17.37
N GLY A 27 -0.84 -24.38 16.95
CA GLY A 27 -1.25 -24.27 15.55
C GLY A 27 -0.25 -23.56 14.64
N GLN A 28 0.62 -24.32 13.97
CA GLN A 28 1.27 -23.86 12.75
C GLN A 28 0.16 -23.46 11.77
N CYS A 29 0.16 -22.21 11.29
CA CYS A 29 -0.74 -21.81 10.21
C CYS A 29 -0.49 -22.74 9.02
N ARG A 30 -1.40 -23.69 8.79
CA ARG A 30 -1.32 -24.56 7.61
C ARG A 30 -1.38 -23.67 6.37
N PRO A 31 -0.54 -23.90 5.36
CA PRO A 31 -0.75 -23.25 4.08
C PRO A 31 -2.14 -23.62 3.56
N PRO A 32 -2.85 -22.68 2.90
CA PRO A 32 -4.17 -22.94 2.34
C PRO A 32 -4.11 -24.14 1.39
N GLY A 33 -5.05 -25.09 1.55
CA GLY A 33 -5.06 -26.35 0.80
C GLY A 33 -5.58 -26.21 -0.62
N SER A 34 -6.38 -25.18 -0.88
CA SER A 34 -6.98 -24.87 -2.17
C SER A 34 -7.15 -23.36 -2.36
N GLN A 35 -7.37 -22.94 -3.60
CA GLN A 35 -7.70 -21.54 -3.95
C GLN A 35 -8.94 -21.02 -3.20
N ARG A 36 -9.91 -21.88 -2.85
CA ARG A 36 -11.14 -21.47 -2.16
C ARG A 36 -10.93 -21.18 -0.67
N ASP A 37 -9.80 -21.60 -0.10
CA ASP A 37 -9.42 -21.33 1.29
C ASP A 37 -8.70 -19.98 1.45
N LEU A 38 -8.46 -19.25 0.35
CA LEU A 38 -7.81 -17.94 0.36
C LEU A 38 -8.80 -16.82 0.65
N ASN A 39 -8.33 -15.79 1.34
CA ASN A 39 -9.04 -14.51 1.40
C ASN A 39 -8.86 -13.78 0.06
N SER A 40 -9.97 -13.29 -0.51
CA SER A 40 -9.95 -12.46 -1.71
C SER A 40 -10.20 -11.00 -1.34
N PHE A 41 -9.33 -10.12 -1.84
CA PHE A 41 -9.53 -8.66 -1.84
C PHE A 41 -9.85 -8.18 -3.27
N LEU A 42 -10.66 -8.95 -4.01
CA LEU A 42 -11.13 -8.63 -5.35
C LEU A 42 -12.63 -8.31 -5.32
N TRP A 43 -13.02 -7.24 -6.00
CA TRP A 43 -14.41 -6.93 -6.30
C TRP A 43 -14.57 -6.73 -7.80
N THR A 44 -15.72 -7.14 -8.34
CA THR A 44 -16.09 -6.97 -9.75
C THR A 44 -17.19 -5.92 -9.85
N ILE A 45 -16.95 -4.90 -10.68
CA ILE A 45 -17.94 -3.92 -11.12
C ILE A 45 -18.63 -4.53 -12.34
N ARG A 46 -19.94 -4.77 -12.25
CA ARG A 46 -20.71 -5.38 -13.33
C ARG A 46 -21.00 -4.35 -14.42
N ARG A 47 -20.46 -4.66 -15.59
CA ARG A 47 -20.61 -3.97 -16.88
C ARG A 47 -20.02 -4.90 -17.95
N ASP A 48 -20.25 -4.59 -19.21
CA ASP A 48 -19.65 -5.31 -20.33
C ASP A 48 -18.80 -4.33 -21.17
N PRO A 49 -17.48 -4.55 -21.28
CA PRO A 49 -16.66 -5.47 -20.50
C PRO A 49 -16.56 -5.12 -19.00
N PRO A 50 -16.24 -6.10 -18.12
CA PRO A 50 -16.18 -5.91 -16.66
C PRO A 50 -15.00 -5.05 -16.21
N ALA A 51 -15.08 -4.50 -15.01
CA ALA A 51 -13.94 -3.85 -14.33
C ALA A 51 -13.75 -4.42 -12.92
N TYR A 52 -12.52 -4.32 -12.39
CA TYR A 52 -12.13 -4.95 -11.14
C TYR A 52 -11.49 -3.95 -10.17
N LEU A 53 -11.84 -4.05 -8.89
CA LEU A 53 -11.18 -3.35 -7.78
C LEU A 53 -10.38 -4.38 -6.97
N PHE A 54 -9.11 -4.10 -6.69
CA PHE A 54 -8.21 -4.99 -5.99
C PHE A 54 -7.51 -4.29 -4.82
N GLY A 55 -7.68 -4.86 -3.62
CA GLY A 55 -7.07 -4.37 -2.39
C GLY A 55 -5.60 -4.76 -2.26
N THR A 56 -4.73 -3.76 -2.32
CA THR A 56 -3.28 -3.92 -2.13
C THR A 56 -2.84 -3.56 -0.72
N ILE A 57 -1.58 -3.86 -0.39
CA ILE A 57 -0.90 -3.44 0.84
C ILE A 57 0.59 -3.23 0.55
N HIS A 58 1.19 -2.22 1.17
CA HIS A 58 2.61 -1.86 1.01
C HIS A 58 3.54 -2.84 1.75
N VAL A 59 3.55 -4.09 1.32
CA VAL A 59 4.48 -5.13 1.79
C VAL A 59 5.19 -5.75 0.58
N PRO A 60 6.42 -6.29 0.74
CA PRO A 60 7.15 -6.94 -0.33
C PRO A 60 6.31 -8.03 -1.02
N TYR A 61 6.19 -7.98 -2.35
CA TYR A 61 5.29 -8.87 -3.10
C TYR A 61 5.58 -10.37 -2.81
N THR A 62 6.85 -10.73 -2.61
CA THR A 62 7.31 -12.09 -2.25
C THR A 62 6.75 -12.64 -0.94
N ARG A 63 6.20 -11.80 -0.05
CA ARG A 63 5.51 -12.25 1.17
C ARG A 63 4.03 -12.60 0.96
N VAL A 64 3.42 -12.11 -0.13
CA VAL A 64 1.96 -12.14 -0.34
C VAL A 64 1.52 -12.79 -1.64
N TRP A 65 2.38 -12.88 -2.66
CA TRP A 65 2.03 -13.36 -4.00
C TRP A 65 1.40 -14.76 -4.03
N ASP A 66 1.92 -15.69 -3.20
CA ASP A 66 1.40 -17.06 -3.07
C ASP A 66 0.03 -17.11 -2.36
N PHE A 67 -0.38 -16.03 -1.69
CA PHE A 67 -1.66 -15.88 -1.01
C PHE A 67 -2.67 -15.02 -1.80
N ILE A 68 -2.27 -14.45 -2.94
CA ILE A 68 -3.19 -13.76 -3.85
C ILE A 68 -3.92 -14.82 -4.70
N PRO A 69 -5.26 -14.84 -4.71
CA PRO A 69 -6.02 -15.80 -5.51
C PRO A 69 -5.72 -15.73 -7.01
N ASP A 70 -5.80 -16.88 -7.68
CA ASP A 70 -5.50 -16.97 -9.12
C ASP A 70 -6.52 -16.21 -9.98
N ASN A 71 -7.76 -16.04 -9.50
CA ASN A 71 -8.74 -15.21 -10.18
C ASN A 71 -8.42 -13.70 -10.08
N SER A 72 -7.77 -13.22 -9.01
CA SER A 72 -7.22 -11.86 -8.95
C SER A 72 -6.08 -11.67 -9.95
N LYS A 73 -5.20 -12.66 -10.10
CA LYS A 73 -4.12 -12.65 -11.10
C LYS A 73 -4.67 -12.67 -12.52
N ALA A 74 -5.70 -13.48 -12.78
CA ALA A 74 -6.37 -13.55 -14.07
C ALA A 74 -7.09 -12.24 -14.43
N ALA A 75 -7.75 -11.57 -13.46
CA ALA A 75 -8.37 -10.26 -13.67
C ALA A 75 -7.33 -9.19 -14.08
N PHE A 76 -6.19 -9.14 -13.40
CA PHE A 76 -5.06 -8.27 -13.78
C PHE A 76 -4.51 -8.61 -15.19
N GLN A 77 -4.36 -9.90 -15.51
CA GLN A 77 -3.89 -10.35 -16.82
C GLN A 77 -4.85 -9.97 -17.95
N ALA A 78 -6.17 -10.12 -17.77
CA ALA A 78 -7.20 -9.80 -18.76
C ALA A 78 -7.39 -8.29 -18.99
N SER A 79 -7.09 -7.46 -17.99
CA SER A 79 -7.33 -6.01 -18.06
C SER A 79 -6.32 -5.30 -18.95
N ALA A 80 -6.80 -4.53 -19.93
CA ALA A 80 -5.94 -3.73 -20.81
C ALA A 80 -5.48 -2.43 -20.15
N HIS A 81 -6.30 -1.88 -19.26
CA HIS A 81 -6.05 -0.64 -18.54
C HIS A 81 -5.91 -0.95 -17.04
N VAL A 82 -4.86 -0.43 -16.40
CA VAL A 82 -4.55 -0.67 -14.99
C VAL A 82 -4.28 0.64 -14.28
N TYR A 83 -5.02 0.89 -13.20
CA TYR A 83 -4.92 2.12 -12.43
C TYR A 83 -4.42 1.83 -11.02
N PHE A 84 -3.37 2.52 -10.61
CA PHE A 84 -2.78 2.43 -9.28
C PHE A 84 -3.18 3.64 -8.42
N GLU A 85 -2.83 3.59 -7.14
CA GLU A 85 -2.99 4.70 -6.21
C GLU A 85 -2.24 5.96 -6.71
N LEU A 86 -0.94 5.81 -6.99
CA LEU A 86 -0.06 6.79 -7.63
C LEU A 86 0.66 6.14 -8.81
N ASP A 87 1.12 6.96 -9.76
CA ASP A 87 2.03 6.51 -10.81
C ASP A 87 3.46 6.43 -10.26
N LEU A 88 3.83 5.27 -9.72
CA LEU A 88 5.16 5.04 -9.15
C LEU A 88 6.22 4.73 -10.21
N THR A 89 5.94 4.86 -11.51
CA THR A 89 6.94 4.73 -12.57
C THR A 89 7.26 6.06 -13.25
N ASP A 90 6.39 7.07 -13.10
CA ASP A 90 6.68 8.48 -13.39
C ASP A 90 7.77 9.10 -12.48
N PRO A 91 8.91 9.58 -13.04
CA PRO A 91 9.95 10.26 -12.27
C PRO A 91 9.48 11.55 -11.58
N TYR A 92 8.50 12.28 -12.14
CA TYR A 92 7.95 13.48 -11.50
C TYR A 92 7.27 13.12 -10.18
N THR A 93 6.40 12.12 -10.19
CA THR A 93 5.69 11.59 -9.01
C THR A 93 6.67 11.19 -7.90
N ILE A 94 7.75 10.47 -8.26
CA ILE A 94 8.81 10.08 -7.32
C ILE A 94 9.56 11.30 -6.73
N SER A 95 9.90 12.28 -7.57
CA SER A 95 10.59 13.51 -7.14
C SER A 95 9.71 14.41 -6.25
N ALA A 96 8.43 14.53 -6.59
CA ALA A 96 7.44 15.27 -5.81
C ALA A 96 7.23 14.61 -4.43
N LEU A 97 7.10 13.28 -4.37
CA LEU A 97 7.04 12.51 -3.11
C LEU A 97 8.30 12.68 -2.25
N ALA A 98 9.49 12.75 -2.85
CA ALA A 98 10.73 12.97 -2.12
C ALA A 98 10.79 14.40 -1.53
N SER A 99 10.45 15.40 -2.34
CA SER A 99 10.43 16.83 -1.96
C SER A 99 9.40 17.12 -0.86
N CYS A 100 8.24 16.50 -0.96
CA CYS A 100 7.14 16.56 0.00
C CYS A 100 7.52 16.14 1.43
N GLN A 101 8.52 15.28 1.60
CA GLN A 101 8.98 14.86 2.93
C GLN A 101 9.74 15.97 3.67
N LEU A 102 10.18 17.00 2.96
CA LEU A 102 11.12 17.99 3.46
C LEU A 102 10.44 19.16 4.19
N LEU A 103 11.15 19.71 5.16
CA LEU A 103 10.87 21.01 5.76
C LEU A 103 11.07 22.13 4.71
N PRO A 104 10.40 23.28 4.86
CA PRO A 104 10.67 24.50 4.12
C PRO A 104 12.17 24.83 3.96
N HIS A 105 12.50 25.61 2.93
CA HIS A 105 13.87 26.08 2.73
C HIS A 105 14.32 26.94 3.91
N GLY A 106 15.52 26.65 4.43
CA GLY A 106 16.10 27.32 5.60
C GLY A 106 15.81 26.64 6.94
N GLU A 107 14.78 25.78 7.03
CA GLU A 107 14.45 25.06 8.27
C GLU A 107 15.15 23.68 8.37
N ASN A 108 15.54 23.31 9.59
CA ASN A 108 16.11 22.01 9.94
C ASN A 108 15.32 21.37 11.09
N LEU A 109 15.34 20.05 11.18
CA LEU A 109 14.67 19.27 12.22
C LEU A 109 15.14 19.60 13.64
N GLN A 110 16.39 20.08 13.81
CA GLN A 110 16.89 20.59 15.10
C GLN A 110 16.11 21.82 15.62
N ASP A 111 15.51 22.60 14.70
CA ASP A 111 14.77 23.82 15.02
C ASP A 111 13.31 23.51 15.40
N VAL A 112 12.84 22.31 15.05
CA VAL A 112 11.45 21.84 15.22
C VAL A 112 11.30 20.82 16.35
N LEU A 113 12.33 20.01 16.63
CA LEU A 113 12.31 19.02 17.71
C LEU A 113 12.93 19.56 19.02
N PRO A 114 12.44 19.12 20.19
CA PRO A 114 13.14 19.33 21.45
C PRO A 114 14.57 18.78 21.39
N HIS A 115 15.53 19.53 21.94
CA HIS A 115 16.97 19.23 21.93
C HIS A 115 17.30 17.76 22.25
N GLU A 116 16.77 17.23 23.36
CA GLU A 116 16.97 15.83 23.78
C GLU A 116 16.44 14.81 22.77
N LEU A 117 15.31 15.12 22.11
CA LEU A 117 14.71 14.24 21.11
C LEU A 117 15.54 14.20 19.83
N TYR A 118 16.05 15.35 19.38
CA TYR A 118 16.95 15.45 18.24
C TYR A 118 18.24 14.64 18.46
N TRP A 119 18.90 14.79 19.61
CA TRP A 119 20.12 14.03 19.91
C TRP A 119 19.87 12.53 20.12
N ARG A 120 18.71 12.14 20.67
CA ARG A 120 18.31 10.73 20.77
C ARG A 120 18.07 10.12 19.40
N LEU A 121 17.41 10.84 18.49
CA LEU A 121 17.22 10.45 17.10
C LEU A 121 18.57 10.30 16.37
N LYS A 122 19.45 11.31 16.45
CA LYS A 122 20.77 11.25 15.82
C LYS A 122 21.54 10.01 16.26
N ARG A 123 21.64 9.76 17.58
CA ARG A 123 22.33 8.60 18.15
C ARG A 123 21.74 7.28 17.68
N HIS A 124 20.41 7.20 17.53
CA HIS A 124 19.75 6.02 16.98
C HIS A 124 20.08 5.79 15.50
N LEU A 125 20.13 6.85 14.69
CA LEU A 125 20.50 6.76 13.28
C LEU A 125 21.99 6.41 13.10
N ASP A 126 22.89 6.94 13.94
CA ASP A 126 24.30 6.55 13.99
C ASP A 126 24.45 5.04 14.29
N TYR A 127 23.67 4.51 15.24
CA TYR A 127 23.60 3.07 15.53
C TYR A 127 23.03 2.26 14.36
N VAL A 128 21.93 2.68 13.74
CA VAL A 128 21.33 2.01 12.58
C VAL A 128 22.33 1.95 11.41
N LYS A 129 23.10 3.03 11.18
CA LYS A 129 24.15 3.07 10.17
C LYS A 129 25.25 2.03 10.44
N LEU A 130 25.72 1.95 11.70
CA LEU A 130 26.70 0.96 12.13
C LEU A 130 26.19 -0.49 12.00
N MET A 131 24.90 -0.72 12.26
CA MET A 131 24.30 -2.06 12.18
C MET A 131 23.90 -2.48 10.77
N MET A 132 23.71 -1.54 9.84
CA MET A 132 23.27 -1.80 8.46
C MET A 132 24.06 -2.92 7.75
N PRO A 133 25.41 -2.99 7.82
CA PRO A 133 26.17 -4.09 7.22
C PRO A 133 25.81 -5.47 7.77
N SER A 134 25.42 -5.58 9.05
CA SER A 134 25.04 -6.85 9.68
C SER A 134 23.59 -7.28 9.34
N TRP A 135 22.71 -6.30 9.10
CA TRP A 135 21.29 -6.54 8.79
C TRP A 135 21.06 -6.89 7.31
N MET A 136 21.95 -6.46 6.42
CA MET A 136 21.86 -6.79 4.99
C MET A 136 22.10 -8.27 4.70
N THR A 137 21.35 -8.79 3.73
CA THR A 137 21.47 -10.17 3.24
C THR A 137 22.58 -10.30 2.18
N PRO A 138 23.17 -11.49 1.98
CA PRO A 138 24.10 -11.75 0.88
C PRO A 138 23.49 -11.43 -0.49
N ALA A 139 22.19 -11.72 -0.68
CA ALA A 139 21.48 -11.44 -1.93
C ALA A 139 21.38 -9.93 -2.25
N GLN A 140 21.21 -9.07 -1.24
CA GLN A 140 21.24 -7.62 -1.44
C GLN A 140 22.64 -7.13 -1.86
N ARG A 141 23.70 -7.61 -1.19
CA ARG A 141 25.09 -7.27 -1.55
C ARG A 141 25.46 -7.77 -2.96
N GLY A 142 25.02 -8.97 -3.32
CA GLY A 142 25.22 -9.54 -4.66
C GLY A 142 24.51 -8.78 -5.78
N LYS A 143 23.50 -7.97 -5.45
CA LYS A 143 22.81 -7.03 -6.36
C LYS A 143 23.40 -5.61 -6.33
N GLY A 144 24.62 -5.44 -5.81
CA GLY A 144 25.31 -4.14 -5.75
C GLY A 144 24.81 -3.17 -4.67
N LEU A 145 23.94 -3.60 -3.75
CA LEU A 145 23.54 -2.74 -2.62
C LEU A 145 24.63 -2.73 -1.55
N TYR A 146 25.19 -1.56 -1.29
CA TYR A 146 26.14 -1.30 -0.21
C TYR A 146 25.44 -0.70 1.03
N ALA A 147 26.05 -0.82 2.21
CA ALA A 147 25.43 -0.41 3.47
C ALA A 147 25.21 1.11 3.59
N ASP A 148 26.22 1.93 3.29
CA ASP A 148 26.07 3.39 3.28
C ASP A 148 25.06 3.87 2.23
N TYR A 149 25.06 3.24 1.06
CA TYR A 149 24.13 3.52 -0.03
C TYR A 149 22.68 3.21 0.38
N LEU A 150 22.43 2.04 0.98
CA LEU A 150 21.11 1.67 1.49
C LEU A 150 20.68 2.55 2.67
N PHE A 151 21.59 2.93 3.56
CA PHE A 151 21.32 3.87 4.63
C PHE A 151 20.92 5.24 4.08
N ASN A 152 21.68 5.79 3.13
CA ASN A 152 21.39 7.08 2.50
C ASN A 152 20.08 7.05 1.70
N ALA A 153 19.74 5.94 1.05
CA ALA A 153 18.48 5.78 0.33
C ALA A 153 17.23 5.81 1.25
N ILE A 154 17.37 5.42 2.53
CA ILE A 154 16.25 5.41 3.49
C ILE A 154 16.26 6.66 4.39
N ALA A 155 17.44 7.00 4.92
CA ALA A 155 17.65 7.99 5.98
C ALA A 155 18.59 9.14 5.58
N GLY A 156 18.97 9.24 4.31
CA GLY A 156 19.67 10.42 3.79
C GLY A 156 18.85 11.69 4.00
N ASN A 157 19.54 12.79 4.30
CA ASN A 157 18.95 14.11 4.56
C ASN A 157 17.84 14.11 5.63
N TRP A 158 17.89 13.20 6.62
CA TRP A 158 16.89 13.09 7.68
C TRP A 158 16.72 14.40 8.47
N GLU A 159 17.79 15.19 8.64
CA GLU A 159 17.78 16.52 9.28
C GLU A 159 16.93 17.55 8.53
N ARG A 160 16.61 17.31 7.25
CA ARG A 160 15.71 18.16 6.45
C ARG A 160 14.30 17.58 6.31
N LYS A 161 14.02 16.37 6.82
CA LYS A 161 12.68 15.76 6.76
C LYS A 161 11.78 16.32 7.87
N ARG A 162 10.47 16.45 7.61
CA ARG A 162 9.49 16.84 8.63
C ARG A 162 9.34 15.74 9.69
N PRO A 163 9.04 16.07 10.96
CA PRO A 163 8.94 15.10 12.07
C PRO A 163 8.10 13.84 11.78
N VAL A 164 6.95 13.97 11.10
CA VAL A 164 6.08 12.82 10.75
C VAL A 164 6.80 11.83 9.84
N TRP A 165 7.49 12.31 8.81
CA TRP A 165 8.25 11.48 7.88
C TRP A 165 9.47 10.84 8.53
N VAL A 166 10.15 11.56 9.43
CA VAL A 166 11.25 11.02 10.25
C VAL A 166 10.77 9.87 11.13
N MET A 167 9.60 10.00 11.76
CA MET A 167 9.03 8.97 12.61
C MET A 167 8.59 7.73 11.80
N LEU A 168 7.94 7.92 10.63
CA LEU A 168 7.62 6.82 9.70
C LEU A 168 8.89 6.10 9.22
N MET A 169 9.92 6.87 8.88
CA MET A 169 11.24 6.37 8.47
C MET A 169 11.86 5.51 9.58
N VAL A 170 11.94 5.99 10.83
CA VAL A 170 12.50 5.24 11.98
C VAL A 170 11.72 3.95 12.25
N ASN A 171 10.39 3.97 12.17
CA ASN A 171 9.57 2.75 12.31
C ASN A 171 9.86 1.70 11.22
N SER A 172 10.46 2.11 10.09
CA SER A 172 10.85 1.26 8.95
C SER A 172 12.35 0.92 8.89
N LEU A 173 13.11 1.25 9.95
CA LEU A 173 14.57 1.03 10.09
C LEU A 173 14.91 -0.13 11.03
N THR A 174 14.09 -1.19 11.06
CA THR A 174 14.42 -2.42 11.79
C THR A 174 15.24 -3.39 10.93
N GLU A 175 16.00 -4.31 11.56
CA GLU A 175 16.66 -5.42 10.88
C GLU A 175 15.69 -6.17 9.93
N ARG A 176 14.45 -6.40 10.38
CA ARG A 176 13.46 -7.15 9.61
C ARG A 176 13.05 -6.44 8.33
N ASP A 177 13.02 -5.11 8.34
CA ASP A 177 12.61 -4.32 7.18
C ASP A 177 13.78 -4.07 6.25
N VAL A 178 14.98 -3.79 6.80
CA VAL A 178 16.24 -3.71 6.05
C VAL A 178 16.50 -4.99 5.25
N ARG A 179 16.29 -6.18 5.82
CA ARG A 179 16.43 -7.48 5.10
C ARG A 179 15.55 -7.63 3.85
N PHE A 180 14.51 -6.80 3.69
CA PHE A 180 13.58 -6.86 2.55
C PHE A 180 13.66 -5.62 1.63
N ARG A 181 14.52 -4.64 1.91
CA ARG A 181 14.77 -3.52 1.01
C ARG A 181 15.37 -4.02 -0.32
N GLY A 182 14.99 -3.38 -1.43
CA GLY A 182 15.30 -3.87 -2.78
C GLY A 182 14.37 -4.98 -3.29
N VAL A 183 13.35 -5.37 -2.53
CA VAL A 183 12.19 -6.13 -3.04
C VAL A 183 11.02 -5.15 -3.20
N PRO A 184 10.39 -5.02 -4.38
CA PRO A 184 9.27 -4.12 -4.57
C PRO A 184 8.07 -4.49 -3.69
N VAL A 185 7.32 -3.49 -3.23
CA VAL A 185 6.00 -3.71 -2.63
C VAL A 185 5.00 -4.18 -3.69
N LEU A 186 3.89 -4.79 -3.27
CA LEU A 186 2.91 -5.36 -4.19
C LEU A 186 2.41 -4.36 -5.26
N ASP A 187 2.19 -3.10 -4.88
CA ASP A 187 1.73 -2.03 -5.77
C ASP A 187 2.73 -1.78 -6.92
N LEU A 188 3.98 -1.48 -6.56
CA LEU A 188 5.06 -1.22 -7.51
C LEU A 188 5.38 -2.47 -8.36
N TYR A 189 5.30 -3.67 -7.78
CA TYR A 189 5.45 -4.90 -8.54
C TYR A 189 4.36 -5.05 -9.60
N LEU A 190 3.09 -4.80 -9.27
CA LEU A 190 2.00 -4.84 -10.24
C LEU A 190 2.15 -3.76 -11.32
N ALA A 191 2.61 -2.55 -10.99
CA ALA A 191 2.89 -1.50 -11.96
C ALA A 191 3.98 -1.91 -12.95
N GLN A 192 5.13 -2.40 -12.46
CA GLN A 192 6.22 -2.91 -13.30
C GLN A 192 5.79 -4.09 -14.18
N GLN A 193 4.91 -4.97 -13.69
CA GLN A 193 4.36 -6.05 -14.49
C GLN A 193 3.36 -5.54 -15.54
N ALA A 194 2.63 -4.45 -15.27
CA ALA A 194 1.75 -3.82 -16.26
C ALA A 194 2.55 -3.19 -17.42
N GLU A 195 3.64 -2.48 -17.11
CA GLU A 195 4.56 -1.91 -18.11
C GLU A 195 5.20 -3.00 -18.98
N LYS A 196 5.76 -4.07 -18.37
CA LYS A 196 6.32 -5.21 -19.11
C LYS A 196 5.30 -5.88 -20.03
N MET A 197 4.03 -5.91 -19.62
CA MET A 197 2.91 -6.41 -20.42
C MET A 197 2.35 -5.38 -21.42
N LYS A 198 2.92 -4.17 -21.49
CA LYS A 198 2.48 -3.05 -22.34
C LYS A 198 1.00 -2.69 -22.15
N LYS A 199 0.51 -2.78 -20.90
CA LYS A 199 -0.83 -2.31 -20.51
C LYS A 199 -0.82 -0.80 -20.39
N THR A 200 -1.96 -0.15 -20.62
CA THR A 200 -2.11 1.28 -20.29
C THR A 200 -2.13 1.43 -18.77
N THR A 201 -1.22 2.23 -18.21
CA THR A 201 -1.17 2.54 -16.78
C THR A 201 -1.73 3.93 -16.48
N GLY A 202 -2.10 4.18 -15.22
CA GLY A 202 -2.46 5.50 -14.72
C GLY A 202 -2.68 5.51 -13.20
N ALA A 203 -3.03 6.67 -12.65
CA ALA A 203 -3.24 6.87 -11.22
C ALA A 203 -4.67 7.32 -10.88
N VAL A 204 -5.18 6.93 -9.71
CA VAL A 204 -6.43 7.47 -9.14
C VAL A 204 -6.19 8.68 -8.22
N GLU A 205 -4.93 9.02 -7.91
CA GLU A 205 -4.57 10.16 -7.07
C GLU A 205 -3.35 10.94 -7.59
N GLN A 206 -3.18 12.14 -7.03
CA GLN A 206 -2.05 13.04 -7.25
C GLN A 206 -1.17 13.08 -5.99
N VAL A 207 0.11 13.41 -6.15
CA VAL A 207 1.10 13.40 -5.05
C VAL A 207 0.73 14.36 -3.93
N GLU A 208 0.23 15.54 -4.29
CA GLU A 208 -0.17 16.61 -3.39
C GLU A 208 -1.23 16.14 -2.38
N GLU A 209 -2.13 15.24 -2.81
CA GLU A 209 -3.22 14.68 -2.02
C GLU A 209 -2.75 13.69 -0.94
N GLN A 210 -1.63 13.02 -1.20
CA GLN A 210 -0.96 12.10 -0.26
C GLN A 210 -0.08 12.87 0.73
N CYS A 211 0.48 13.99 0.27
CA CYS A 211 1.36 14.85 1.04
C CYS A 211 0.61 15.77 2.02
N HIS A 212 -0.51 16.35 1.60
CA HIS A 212 -1.25 17.33 2.40
C HIS A 212 -1.63 16.82 3.81
N PRO A 213 -2.19 15.60 3.99
CA PRO A 213 -2.57 15.10 5.32
C PRO A 213 -1.38 14.92 6.27
N LEU A 214 -0.22 14.50 5.75
CA LEU A 214 0.99 14.26 6.55
C LEU A 214 1.74 15.57 6.88
N ASN A 215 1.65 16.57 6.01
CA ASN A 215 2.40 17.82 6.13
C ASN A 215 1.65 18.93 6.85
N ASN A 216 0.32 18.97 6.75
CA ASN A 216 -0.52 20.06 7.26
C ASN A 216 -1.44 19.62 8.42
N GLY A 217 -1.50 18.32 8.71
CA GLY A 217 -2.47 17.74 9.64
C GLY A 217 -2.05 17.64 11.10
N LEU A 218 -0.74 17.60 11.36
CA LEU A 218 -0.19 17.46 12.70
C LEU A 218 0.58 18.72 13.09
N ASN A 219 0.19 19.35 14.18
CA ASN A 219 1.03 20.37 14.81
C ASN A 219 2.18 19.65 15.53
N PHE A 220 3.43 20.00 15.20
CA PHE A 220 4.61 19.26 15.66
C PHE A 220 4.79 19.23 17.18
N SER A 221 4.14 20.16 17.90
CA SER A 221 4.02 20.14 19.37
C SER A 221 3.34 18.90 19.95
N GLN A 222 2.61 18.12 19.14
CA GLN A 222 1.88 16.92 19.57
C GLN A 222 2.67 15.61 19.40
N LEU A 223 3.77 15.59 18.66
CA LEU A 223 4.59 14.37 18.47
C LEU A 223 5.22 13.79 19.76
N PRO A 224 5.68 14.58 20.76
CA PRO A 224 6.26 14.03 21.99
C PRO A 224 5.31 13.14 22.79
N ASN A 225 3.99 13.35 22.65
CA ASN A 225 2.94 12.61 23.36
C ASN A 225 2.85 11.14 22.91
N PHE A 226 3.52 10.74 21.82
CA PHE A 226 3.51 9.37 21.30
C PHE A 226 4.62 8.48 21.86
N ILE A 227 5.19 8.80 23.03
CA ILE A 227 6.39 8.11 23.55
C ILE A 227 6.15 7.41 24.89
N ASN A 228 5.07 7.71 25.63
CA ASN A 228 4.86 7.17 26.97
C ASN A 228 3.84 6.01 27.00
N THR A 229 4.22 4.85 27.55
CA THR A 229 3.45 3.58 27.46
C THR A 229 2.17 3.51 28.32
N THR A 230 1.78 4.62 28.95
CA THR A 230 0.41 4.88 29.37
C THR A 230 0.16 6.38 29.23
N LEU A 231 -0.43 6.77 28.11
CA LEU A 231 -0.85 8.14 27.83
C LEU A 231 -1.67 8.68 29.01
N PRO A 232 -1.24 9.75 29.70
CA PRO A 232 -2.09 10.54 30.58
C PRO A 232 -3.38 10.96 29.87
N PRO A 233 -4.48 11.29 30.59
CA PRO A 233 -5.78 11.55 29.97
C PRO A 233 -5.77 12.64 28.88
N HIS A 234 -4.90 13.66 29.00
CA HIS A 234 -4.76 14.69 27.96
C HIS A 234 -4.09 14.17 26.68
N GLU A 235 -3.05 13.34 26.79
CA GLU A 235 -2.41 12.70 25.64
C GLU A 235 -3.35 11.70 24.95
N GLN A 236 -4.25 11.05 25.69
CA GLN A 236 -5.31 10.19 25.11
C GLN A 236 -6.29 10.99 24.24
N VAL A 237 -6.70 12.18 24.68
CA VAL A 237 -7.57 13.07 23.90
C VAL A 237 -6.85 13.52 22.62
N THR A 238 -5.60 13.99 22.73
CA THR A 238 -4.80 14.36 21.55
C THR A 238 -4.60 13.20 20.58
N ALA A 239 -4.36 11.97 21.07
CA ALA A 239 -4.26 10.79 20.22
C ALA A 239 -5.59 10.44 19.51
N GLN A 240 -6.74 10.67 20.14
CA GLN A 240 -8.06 10.49 19.53
C GLN A 240 -8.37 11.58 18.49
N GLU A 241 -7.98 12.83 18.74
CA GLU A 241 -8.08 13.93 17.77
C GLU A 241 -7.24 13.63 16.51
N ILE A 242 -6.03 13.09 16.70
CA ILE A 242 -5.13 12.69 15.62
C ILE A 242 -5.66 11.49 14.83
N ASP A 243 -6.18 10.44 15.49
CA ASP A 243 -6.85 9.31 14.83
C ASP A 243 -8.05 9.78 14.00
N SER A 244 -8.88 10.66 14.59
CA SER A 244 -10.04 11.25 13.92
C SER A 244 -9.65 12.05 12.69
N TYR A 245 -8.62 12.90 12.79
CA TYR A 245 -8.06 13.65 11.68
C TYR A 245 -7.58 12.73 10.55
N PHE A 246 -6.73 11.75 10.86
CA PHE A 246 -6.19 10.85 9.85
C PHE A 246 -7.28 9.96 9.22
N ARG A 247 -8.26 9.50 9.99
CA ARG A 247 -9.43 8.80 9.46
C ARG A 247 -10.23 9.70 8.50
N GLN A 248 -10.42 10.96 8.83
CA GLN A 248 -11.14 11.91 7.97
C GLN A 248 -10.41 12.19 6.65
N GLU A 249 -9.10 12.46 6.71
CA GLU A 249 -8.32 12.80 5.51
C GLU A 249 -7.92 11.57 4.67
N LEU A 250 -7.37 10.53 5.30
CA LEU A 250 -6.80 9.36 4.61
C LEU A 250 -7.84 8.27 4.26
N ILE A 251 -9.03 8.29 4.87
CA ILE A 251 -10.11 7.35 4.53
C ILE A 251 -11.29 8.10 3.92
N TYR A 252 -12.01 8.93 4.69
CA TYR A 252 -13.32 9.42 4.21
C TYR A 252 -13.25 10.40 3.03
N LYS A 253 -12.49 11.50 3.15
CA LYS A 253 -12.29 12.45 2.04
C LYS A 253 -11.59 11.80 0.85
N ARG A 254 -10.67 10.86 1.14
CA ARG A 254 -9.90 10.15 0.13
C ARG A 254 -10.75 9.18 -0.69
N ASN A 255 -11.55 8.36 -0.03
CA ASN A 255 -12.54 7.47 -0.67
C ASN A 255 -13.47 8.27 -1.60
N GLU A 256 -13.95 9.45 -1.17
CA GLU A 256 -14.81 10.30 -1.99
C GLU A 256 -14.14 10.74 -3.30
N ARG A 257 -12.88 11.18 -3.26
CA ARG A 257 -12.10 11.57 -4.45
C ARG A 257 -11.80 10.36 -5.34
N MET A 258 -11.31 9.27 -4.74
CA MET A 258 -10.99 8.03 -5.45
C MET A 258 -12.23 7.45 -6.16
N GLY A 259 -13.37 7.35 -5.47
CA GLY A 259 -14.62 6.85 -6.06
C GLY A 259 -15.11 7.70 -7.24
N LYS A 260 -15.03 9.03 -7.13
CA LYS A 260 -15.35 9.94 -8.24
C LYS A 260 -14.43 9.74 -9.45
N ARG A 261 -13.13 9.55 -9.24
CA ARG A 261 -12.16 9.30 -10.32
C ARG A 261 -12.27 7.91 -10.93
N VAL A 262 -12.52 6.87 -10.13
CA VAL A 262 -12.84 5.53 -10.65
C VAL A 262 -14.05 5.60 -11.58
N MET A 263 -15.11 6.35 -11.23
CA MET A 263 -16.25 6.56 -12.14
C MET A 263 -15.90 7.31 -13.42
N ALA A 264 -15.03 8.31 -13.36
CA ALA A 264 -14.58 9.04 -14.56
C ALA A 264 -13.80 8.13 -15.50
N LEU A 265 -12.78 7.44 -14.97
CA LEU A 265 -11.94 6.49 -15.70
C LEU A 265 -12.78 5.35 -16.32
N LEU A 266 -13.82 4.88 -15.62
CA LEU A 266 -14.75 3.87 -16.15
C LEU A 266 -15.56 4.37 -17.36
N ARG A 267 -15.94 5.66 -17.41
CA ARG A 267 -16.65 6.27 -18.56
C ARG A 267 -15.71 6.55 -19.74
N GLU A 268 -14.48 6.96 -19.44
CA GLU A 268 -13.44 7.17 -20.45
C GLU A 268 -13.02 5.86 -21.13
N ASN A 269 -13.27 4.71 -20.48
CA ASN A 269 -12.86 3.37 -20.93
C ASN A 269 -14.07 2.42 -21.01
N GLU A 270 -15.17 2.85 -21.62
CA GLU A 270 -16.40 2.05 -21.75
C GLU A 270 -16.19 0.70 -22.45
N ASP A 271 -15.27 0.60 -23.41
CA ASP A 271 -15.02 -0.62 -24.18
C ASP A 271 -13.85 -1.49 -23.67
N LYS A 272 -13.27 -1.18 -22.49
CA LYS A 272 -12.07 -1.86 -21.95
C LYS A 272 -12.32 -2.54 -20.61
N ILE A 273 -11.69 -3.70 -20.42
CA ILE A 273 -11.51 -4.30 -19.09
C ILE A 273 -10.49 -3.46 -18.30
N CYS A 274 -10.92 -2.90 -17.17
CA CYS A 274 -10.11 -2.06 -16.28
C CYS A 274 -9.79 -2.77 -14.96
N PHE A 275 -8.57 -2.63 -14.45
CA PHE A 275 -8.16 -3.12 -13.13
C PHE A 275 -7.67 -1.96 -12.26
N PHE A 276 -8.29 -1.74 -11.11
CA PHE A 276 -7.87 -0.72 -10.15
C PHE A 276 -7.21 -1.40 -8.94
N ALA A 277 -5.99 -0.99 -8.59
CA ALA A 277 -5.19 -1.59 -7.53
C ALA A 277 -4.70 -0.51 -6.55
N PHE A 278 -5.32 -0.44 -5.38
CA PHE A 278 -4.99 0.54 -4.33
C PHE A 278 -5.34 0.00 -2.93
N GLY A 279 -4.91 0.72 -1.89
CA GLY A 279 -4.88 0.22 -0.51
C GLY A 279 -6.18 -0.47 -0.04
N ALA A 280 -6.06 -1.68 0.48
CA ALA A 280 -7.20 -2.51 0.89
C ALA A 280 -8.12 -1.85 1.94
N GLY A 281 -7.62 -0.86 2.70
CA GLY A 281 -8.43 -0.06 3.63
C GLY A 281 -9.56 0.73 2.96
N HIS A 282 -9.45 1.06 1.67
CA HIS A 282 -10.47 1.78 0.90
C HIS A 282 -11.72 0.92 0.59
N PHE A 283 -11.68 -0.39 0.91
CA PHE A 283 -12.75 -1.37 0.67
C PHE A 283 -13.37 -1.94 1.95
N LEU A 284 -12.93 -1.50 3.13
CA LEU A 284 -13.32 -2.09 4.42
C LEU A 284 -14.01 -1.08 5.35
N GLY A 285 -15.15 -1.50 5.93
CA GLY A 285 -15.96 -0.66 6.82
C GLY A 285 -17.09 0.05 6.09
N ASN A 286 -17.36 1.30 6.49
CA ASN A 286 -18.42 2.14 5.92
C ASN A 286 -17.79 3.31 5.15
N ASN A 287 -18.55 3.90 4.21
CA ASN A 287 -18.11 5.01 3.36
C ASN A 287 -16.87 4.64 2.52
N THR A 288 -16.83 3.38 2.09
CA THR A 288 -15.80 2.81 1.21
C THR A 288 -15.94 3.31 -0.22
N VAL A 289 -14.90 3.10 -1.05
CA VAL A 289 -15.01 3.35 -2.50
C VAL A 289 -16.14 2.51 -3.12
N ILE A 290 -16.37 1.28 -2.63
CA ILE A 290 -17.47 0.42 -3.06
C ILE A 290 -18.84 1.05 -2.75
N ASP A 291 -19.01 1.63 -1.57
CA ASP A 291 -20.27 2.29 -1.18
C ASP A 291 -20.56 3.50 -2.07
N ILE A 292 -19.54 4.29 -2.42
CA ILE A 292 -19.66 5.46 -3.31
C ILE A 292 -20.06 5.03 -4.73
N LEU A 293 -19.45 3.96 -5.25
CA LEU A 293 -19.83 3.41 -6.57
C LEU A 293 -21.27 2.87 -6.58
N ARG A 294 -21.67 2.17 -5.52
CA ARG A 294 -23.05 1.68 -5.36
C ARG A 294 -24.07 2.81 -5.22
N GLN A 295 -23.74 3.88 -4.49
CA GLN A 295 -24.58 5.09 -4.40
C GLN A 295 -24.76 5.78 -5.75
N ALA A 296 -23.77 5.70 -6.64
CA ALA A 296 -23.87 6.16 -8.02
C ALA A 296 -24.55 5.16 -8.99
N GLY A 297 -25.10 4.06 -8.48
CA GLY A 297 -25.86 3.08 -9.27
C GLY A 297 -25.02 1.96 -9.92
N LEU A 298 -23.72 1.86 -9.62
CA LEU A 298 -22.91 0.75 -10.13
C LEU A 298 -23.10 -0.51 -9.28
N GLU A 299 -23.39 -1.64 -9.92
CA GLU A 299 -23.37 -2.95 -9.26
C GLU A 299 -21.92 -3.38 -9.01
N VAL A 300 -21.55 -3.53 -7.73
CA VAL A 300 -20.19 -3.93 -7.31
C VAL A 300 -20.28 -5.08 -6.32
N ASP A 301 -19.75 -6.25 -6.71
CA ASP A 301 -19.80 -7.50 -5.95
C ASP A 301 -18.41 -7.92 -5.46
N HIS A 302 -18.33 -8.48 -4.25
CA HIS A 302 -17.13 -9.21 -3.83
C HIS A 302 -16.94 -10.43 -4.72
N THR A 303 -15.69 -10.74 -5.07
CA THR A 303 -15.34 -11.88 -5.93
C THR A 303 -14.52 -12.89 -5.12
N PRO A 304 -15.16 -13.91 -4.52
CA PRO A 304 -14.52 -14.97 -3.75
C PRO A 304 -13.33 -15.63 -4.46
N ALA A 305 -12.38 -16.13 -3.67
CA ALA A 305 -11.20 -16.79 -4.20
C ALA A 305 -11.57 -18.09 -4.95
N GLY A 306 -11.00 -18.30 -6.14
CA GLY A 306 -11.32 -19.45 -6.98
C GLY A 306 -12.67 -19.39 -7.71
N GLN A 307 -13.39 -18.26 -7.65
CA GLN A 307 -14.51 -17.99 -8.56
C GLN A 307 -13.99 -17.52 -9.93
N ALA A 308 -14.55 -18.03 -11.02
CA ALA A 308 -14.19 -17.61 -12.38
C ALA A 308 -14.55 -16.14 -12.62
N ILE A 309 -13.63 -15.40 -13.25
CA ILE A 309 -13.81 -13.96 -13.59
C ILE A 309 -14.74 -13.74 -14.79
N HIS A 310 -15.01 -14.79 -15.56
CA HIS A 310 -15.97 -14.81 -16.67
C HIS A 310 -16.99 -15.91 -16.42
N SER A 311 -18.01 -15.58 -15.62
CA SER A 311 -19.29 -16.27 -15.70
C SER A 311 -20.28 -15.28 -16.32
N PRO A 312 -20.63 -15.38 -17.61
CA PRO A 312 -21.89 -14.81 -18.05
C PRO A 312 -22.96 -15.42 -17.14
N GLY A 313 -23.73 -14.57 -16.45
CA GLY A 313 -24.84 -15.05 -15.62
C GLY A 313 -25.78 -15.89 -16.49
N PRO A 314 -26.44 -16.92 -15.94
CA PRO A 314 -27.33 -17.77 -16.72
C PRO A 314 -28.48 -16.95 -17.30
N GLN A 315 -28.32 -16.49 -18.53
CA GLN A 315 -29.41 -15.99 -19.34
C GLN A 315 -30.31 -17.18 -19.65
N SER A 316 -31.54 -17.17 -19.14
CA SER A 316 -32.57 -18.10 -19.59
C SER A 316 -32.67 -18.02 -21.12
N PRO A 317 -32.63 -19.14 -21.85
CA PRO A 317 -32.67 -19.11 -23.30
C PRO A 317 -34.05 -18.64 -23.78
N ALA A 318 -34.12 -17.42 -24.31
CA ALA A 318 -35.23 -16.98 -25.12
C ALA A 318 -35.09 -17.59 -26.54
N PRO A 319 -36.17 -18.11 -27.15
CA PRO A 319 -36.08 -18.83 -28.41
C PRO A 319 -35.84 -17.88 -29.59
N SER A 320 -35.02 -18.35 -30.54
CA SER A 320 -34.78 -17.69 -31.83
C SER A 320 -36.04 -17.76 -32.73
N PRO A 321 -36.31 -16.72 -33.53
CA PRO A 321 -36.98 -16.86 -34.81
C PRO A 321 -35.96 -16.94 -35.95
N GLU A 322 -36.35 -17.62 -37.03
CA GLU A 322 -35.52 -17.94 -38.18
C GLU A 322 -35.22 -16.70 -39.05
N GLY A 323 -34.10 -16.73 -39.77
CA GLY A 323 -33.64 -15.59 -40.57
C GLY A 323 -34.23 -15.53 -41.98
N THR A 324 -33.93 -14.46 -42.72
CA THR A 324 -33.93 -14.47 -44.18
C THR A 324 -32.83 -13.56 -44.71
N SER A 325 -32.09 -14.04 -45.70
CA SER A 325 -31.03 -13.33 -46.40
C SER A 325 -31.57 -12.24 -47.34
N THR A 326 -30.89 -11.10 -47.44
CA THR A 326 -30.50 -10.53 -48.75
C THR A 326 -29.41 -9.46 -48.60
N SER A 327 -28.38 -9.54 -49.44
CA SER A 327 -27.50 -8.41 -49.80
C SER A 327 -28.14 -7.64 -50.96
N PRO A 328 -27.84 -6.34 -51.19
CA PRO A 328 -26.66 -6.05 -52.02
C PRO A 328 -25.89 -4.75 -51.67
N ALA A 329 -24.61 -4.71 -52.08
CA ALA A 329 -23.83 -3.50 -52.36
C ALA A 329 -24.17 -2.95 -53.78
N PRO A 330 -23.62 -1.83 -54.31
CA PRO A 330 -22.49 -1.01 -53.82
C PRO A 330 -22.69 0.52 -53.94
N VAL A 331 -21.62 1.31 -53.69
CA VAL A 331 -21.07 2.38 -54.58
C VAL A 331 -20.07 3.26 -53.78
N THR A 332 -18.86 3.44 -54.33
CA THR A 332 -17.84 4.42 -53.91
C THR A 332 -17.90 5.68 -54.78
N PRO A 333 -17.40 6.85 -54.31
CA PRO A 333 -16.17 7.37 -54.93
C PRO A 333 -15.18 8.13 -54.02
N ALA A 334 -13.89 7.78 -54.18
CA ALA A 334 -12.65 8.58 -54.30
C ALA A 334 -12.36 9.93 -53.58
N ALA A 335 -11.05 10.14 -53.35
CA ALA A 335 -10.28 11.40 -53.14
C ALA A 335 -10.31 12.05 -51.73
N ALA A 336 -9.23 12.65 -51.17
CA ALA A 336 -7.83 12.81 -51.62
C ALA A 336 -6.82 13.01 -50.44
N VAL A 337 -5.56 12.59 -50.68
CA VAL A 337 -4.24 13.18 -50.34
C VAL A 337 -4.11 14.22 -49.19
N SER A 338 -3.16 13.99 -48.26
CA SER A 338 -2.08 14.94 -47.89
C SER A 338 -0.99 14.29 -47.02
N GLU A 339 0.27 14.72 -47.22
CA GLU A 339 1.49 14.25 -46.53
C GLU A 339 1.85 15.08 -45.28
N ALA A 340 2.90 14.66 -44.57
CA ALA A 340 3.38 15.20 -43.29
C ALA A 340 4.20 16.52 -43.43
N PRO A 341 4.79 17.05 -42.33
CA PRO A 341 6.13 16.56 -41.95
C PRO A 341 6.41 16.43 -40.43
N SER A 342 7.48 15.70 -40.11
CA SER A 342 8.09 15.62 -38.77
C SER A 342 8.93 16.85 -38.43
N VAL A 343 9.17 17.09 -37.13
CA VAL A 343 10.19 18.03 -36.63
C VAL A 343 11.03 17.36 -35.54
N THR A 344 12.34 17.32 -35.75
CA THR A 344 13.38 16.94 -34.77
C THR A 344 13.89 18.19 -34.05
N PRO A 345 14.49 18.06 -32.86
CA PRO A 345 15.78 18.72 -32.67
C PRO A 345 16.83 17.86 -31.95
N THR A 346 18.10 18.21 -32.16
CA THR A 346 19.29 17.49 -31.67
C THR A 346 20.28 18.46 -31.01
N ALA A 347 20.98 17.97 -29.97
CA ALA A 347 22.24 18.46 -29.37
C ALA A 347 22.25 19.51 -28.22
N LEU A 348 23.01 19.11 -27.19
CA LEU A 348 23.66 19.81 -26.06
C LEU A 348 25.08 20.30 -26.51
N PRO A 349 26.04 20.84 -25.69
CA PRO A 349 26.18 20.97 -24.21
C PRO A 349 26.44 22.44 -23.77
N GLU A 350 26.85 22.88 -22.56
CA GLU A 350 27.56 22.33 -21.38
C GLU A 350 26.81 22.81 -20.08
N ASP A 351 27.18 22.58 -18.81
CA ASP A 351 28.38 22.09 -18.10
C ASP A 351 27.96 21.37 -16.77
N GLU A 352 28.88 20.90 -15.92
CA GLU A 352 28.60 19.97 -14.78
C GLU A 352 28.70 20.56 -13.34
N ASP A 353 27.89 20.02 -12.42
CA ASP A 353 28.11 20.00 -10.95
C ASP A 353 27.53 18.68 -10.39
N PRO A 354 28.26 17.82 -9.64
CA PRO A 354 27.90 16.41 -9.47
C PRO A 354 26.84 16.17 -8.36
N ALA A 355 25.63 16.65 -8.59
CA ALA A 355 24.46 16.37 -7.77
C ALA A 355 23.97 14.92 -7.95
N LEU A 356 24.45 14.05 -7.05
CA LEU A 356 24.07 12.64 -6.84
C LEU A 356 22.73 12.21 -7.45
N SER A 357 22.81 11.38 -8.50
CA SER A 357 21.70 10.87 -9.32
C SER A 357 20.55 10.25 -8.50
N PRO A 358 19.27 10.64 -8.68
CA PRO A 358 18.10 10.16 -7.91
C PRO A 358 17.68 8.68 -8.09
N HIS A 359 18.52 7.82 -8.67
CA HIS A 359 18.20 6.50 -9.24
C HIS A 359 18.02 5.38 -8.19
N LEU A 360 17.34 5.69 -7.08
CA LEU A 360 17.29 4.83 -5.89
C LEU A 360 15.91 4.72 -5.24
N LEU A 361 15.00 5.63 -5.58
CA LEU A 361 13.57 5.45 -5.32
C LEU A 361 12.91 4.57 -6.40
N LEU A 362 13.66 4.16 -7.42
CA LEU A 362 13.32 3.18 -8.44
C LEU A 362 14.37 2.05 -8.48
N PRO A 363 14.00 0.79 -8.80
CA PRO A 363 14.94 -0.32 -8.85
C PRO A 363 15.59 -0.45 -10.24
N ASP A 364 16.74 0.19 -10.43
CA ASP A 364 17.59 -0.03 -11.60
C ASP A 364 18.27 -1.41 -11.56
N SER A 365 17.52 -2.43 -11.99
CA SER A 365 18.11 -3.62 -12.63
C SER A 365 17.09 -4.34 -13.52
N LEU A 366 16.71 -3.69 -14.63
CA LEU A 366 15.86 -4.26 -15.68
C LEU A 366 16.49 -5.45 -16.44
N SER A 367 17.67 -5.93 -16.02
CA SER A 367 18.38 -7.08 -16.60
C SER A 367 18.77 -8.19 -15.61
N GLN A 368 18.41 -8.10 -14.32
CA GLN A 368 18.78 -9.11 -13.29
C GLN A 368 17.60 -9.65 -12.46
N LEU A 369 16.38 -9.57 -12.99
CA LEU A 369 15.15 -10.06 -12.34
C LEU A 369 14.64 -11.41 -12.90
N GLU A 370 15.43 -12.11 -13.71
CA GLU A 370 15.00 -13.37 -14.34
C GLU A 370 15.23 -14.65 -13.51
N GLU A 371 15.99 -14.61 -12.41
CA GLU A 371 16.27 -15.82 -11.62
C GLU A 371 15.81 -15.74 -10.14
N PHE A 372 15.51 -16.95 -9.63
CA PHE A 372 15.20 -17.32 -8.25
C PHE A 372 13.76 -17.13 -7.73
N GLY A 373 12.87 -17.96 -8.27
CA GLY A 373 11.85 -18.62 -7.44
C GLY A 373 12.35 -19.97 -6.91
N ARG A 374 12.75 -20.06 -5.62
CA ARG A 374 12.60 -21.22 -4.69
C ARG A 374 13.49 -21.14 -3.43
N GLN A 375 12.93 -21.60 -2.29
CA GLN A 375 13.57 -22.00 -1.01
C GLN A 375 13.93 -20.86 -0.02
N ARG A 376 13.92 -21.03 1.32
CA ARG A 376 13.53 -22.17 2.19
C ARG A 376 12.98 -21.63 3.55
N LYS A 377 12.20 -22.43 4.29
CA LYS A 377 11.51 -22.02 5.54
C LYS A 377 12.48 -21.81 6.73
N TRP A 378 12.16 -20.86 7.62
CA TRP A 378 12.83 -20.67 8.93
C TRP A 378 11.79 -20.55 10.06
N HIS A 379 12.09 -21.10 11.24
CA HIS A 379 11.17 -21.15 12.39
C HIS A 379 11.43 -20.02 13.38
N LYS A 380 10.38 -19.52 14.06
CA LYS A 380 10.47 -18.59 15.20
C LYS A 380 9.46 -18.94 16.29
N LYS A 381 9.89 -18.84 17.56
CA LYS A 381 9.01 -18.97 18.74
C LYS A 381 8.07 -17.76 18.87
N GLN A 382 6.89 -17.98 19.43
CA GLN A 382 5.90 -16.92 19.73
C GLN A 382 5.93 -16.53 21.21
N SER A 383 5.56 -15.28 21.49
CA SER A 383 5.14 -14.79 22.81
C SER A 383 3.65 -14.46 22.75
N THR A 384 2.90 -14.82 23.79
CA THR A 384 1.44 -14.79 23.82
C THR A 384 0.89 -13.74 24.78
N HIS A 385 0.28 -12.69 24.25
CA HIS A 385 -0.92 -12.01 24.76
C HIS A 385 -1.32 -10.96 23.72
N GLN A 386 -2.58 -10.96 23.23
CA GLN A 386 -3.08 -9.93 22.32
C GLN A 386 -4.41 -9.36 22.80
N ARG A 387 -4.41 -8.04 23.03
CA ARG A 387 -5.60 -7.20 23.23
C ARG A 387 -6.17 -6.85 21.84
N PRO A 388 -7.49 -6.58 21.68
CA PRO A 388 -8.03 -6.08 20.41
C PRO A 388 -7.29 -4.82 19.98
N ARG A 389 -6.80 -4.81 18.73
CA ARG A 389 -5.90 -3.77 18.23
C ARG A 389 -6.63 -2.52 17.79
N GLN A 390 -6.09 -1.36 18.13
CA GLN A 390 -6.55 -0.05 17.69
C GLN A 390 -5.59 0.53 16.63
N PHE A 391 -6.02 1.52 15.86
CA PHE A 391 -5.15 2.19 14.87
C PHE A 391 -3.89 2.81 15.53
N ASN A 392 -4.01 3.18 16.80
CA ASN A 392 -2.90 3.66 17.63
C ASN A 392 -1.80 2.61 17.92
N ASP A 393 -2.00 1.31 17.64
CA ASP A 393 -0.96 0.28 17.79
C ASP A 393 0.13 0.32 16.69
N LEU A 394 0.02 1.25 15.73
CA LEU A 394 1.07 1.57 14.75
C LEU A 394 2.18 2.49 15.31
N TRP A 395 2.00 3.00 16.53
CA TRP A 395 2.81 4.06 17.13
C TRP A 395 3.42 3.53 18.45
N VAL A 396 4.62 4.02 18.82
CA VAL A 396 5.51 3.50 19.89
C VAL A 396 6.26 2.20 19.54
N ARG A 397 7.54 2.31 19.16
CA ARG A 397 8.68 1.44 19.59
C ARG A 397 10.04 2.13 19.37
N ILE A 398 10.37 3.13 20.18
CA ILE A 398 11.76 3.61 20.36
C ILE A 398 12.17 3.46 21.84
N GLU A 399 11.76 2.36 22.45
CA GLU A 399 12.27 1.87 23.72
C GLU A 399 12.67 0.39 23.51
N ASP A 400 13.73 -0.06 24.19
CA ASP A 400 14.44 -1.35 24.09
C ASP A 400 15.66 -1.47 23.14
N SER A 401 16.03 -0.46 22.33
CA SER A 401 17.26 -0.55 21.49
C SER A 401 18.55 -0.04 22.15
N THR A 402 18.49 0.50 23.37
CA THR A 402 19.61 1.24 24.01
C THR A 402 20.33 0.50 25.14
N THR A 403 19.96 -0.74 25.45
CA THR A 403 20.54 -1.52 26.57
C THR A 403 21.65 -2.50 26.17
N ALA A 404 21.92 -2.67 24.87
CA ALA A 404 23.07 -3.43 24.40
C ALA A 404 24.30 -2.53 24.26
N SER A 405 25.20 -2.55 25.25
CA SER A 405 26.52 -1.94 25.12
C SER A 405 27.28 -2.61 23.95
N PRO A 406 28.05 -1.85 23.15
CA PRO A 406 28.85 -2.44 22.08
C PRO A 406 29.90 -3.40 22.67
N PRO A 407 30.22 -4.52 22.00
CA PRO A 407 31.29 -5.40 22.46
C PRO A 407 32.62 -4.65 22.46
N LEU A 408 33.37 -4.79 23.55
CA LEU A 408 34.70 -4.17 23.69
C LEU A 408 35.64 -4.66 22.58
N PRO A 409 36.51 -3.78 22.03
CA PRO A 409 37.52 -4.21 21.08
C PRO A 409 38.48 -5.18 21.74
N LEU A 410 38.76 -6.30 21.06
CA LEU A 410 39.87 -7.18 21.43
C LEU A 410 41.17 -6.37 21.34
N GLN A 411 41.81 -6.19 22.49
CA GLN A 411 43.18 -5.67 22.58
C GLN A 411 44.19 -6.77 22.19
N PRO A 412 45.42 -6.37 21.77
CA PRO A 412 46.11 -6.96 20.63
C PRO A 412 46.71 -8.35 20.84
#